data_AF-A0A7S3P7R1-F1
#
_entry.id   AF-A0A7S3P7R1-F1
#
_cell.length_a   1.000
_cell.length_b   1.000
_cell.length_c   1.000
_cell.angle_alpha   90.00
_cell.angle_beta   90.00
_cell.angle_gamma   90.00
#
_symmetry.space_group_name_H-M   'P 1'
#
loop_
_entity.id
_entity.type
_entity.pdbx_description
1 polymer ?
#
loop_
_entity_poly.entity_id
_entity_poly.type
_entity_poly.pdbx_seq_one_letter_code
_entity_poly.pdbx_strand_id
1 'polypeptide(L)'
;VKSLFTMATSATTRRMMRSLAHRAQIDWSKPIWTSSPKAAAHYNAVKSWVAMADSAAETYKSAPPPIDFASTKSKVRDQELVKILEDFYKANKPPPEKHEWSKEEQEQMDYHIQFLKELDAFNKEALPVLEKELEFQSANRTSTETTMFDMKVNYPAIHEEIEDEIERREWFKDTAFDKSKSS
;
A
#
# COMPACT_ATOMS: atom_id res chain seq x y z
N VAL A 1 -13.60 53.13 -16.73
CA VAL A 1 -14.11 52.17 -15.73
C VAL A 1 -14.15 50.78 -16.35
N LYS A 2 -13.15 49.93 -16.09
CA LYS A 2 -13.19 48.49 -16.41
C LYS A 2 -12.59 47.74 -15.23
N SER A 3 -13.47 47.23 -14.38
CA SER A 3 -13.14 46.30 -13.28
C SER A 3 -13.04 44.90 -13.87
N LEU A 4 -11.85 44.31 -13.80
CA LEU A 4 -11.65 42.88 -14.02
C LEU A 4 -11.57 42.23 -12.64
N PHE A 5 -12.61 41.47 -12.33
CA PHE A 5 -12.77 40.69 -11.12
C PHE A 5 -11.62 39.69 -10.98
N THR A 6 -10.73 39.93 -10.02
CA THR A 6 -9.73 38.97 -9.57
C THR A 6 -10.44 37.85 -8.80
N MET A 7 -10.59 36.67 -9.39
CA MET A 7 -11.05 35.47 -8.66
C MET A 7 -9.99 35.06 -7.64
N ALA A 8 -10.21 35.42 -6.38
CA ALA A 8 -9.48 34.86 -5.25
C ALA A 8 -9.91 33.39 -5.03
N THR A 9 -9.20 32.46 -5.65
CA THR A 9 -9.33 31.03 -5.37
C THR A 9 -8.76 30.72 -3.99
N SER A 10 -9.65 30.61 -3.00
CA SER A 10 -9.34 30.35 -1.59
C SER A 10 -8.46 29.11 -1.41
N ALA A 11 -7.46 29.21 -0.51
CA ALA A 11 -6.43 28.20 -0.25
C ALA A 11 -6.98 26.84 0.22
N THR A 12 -8.20 26.81 0.78
CA THR A 12 -8.91 25.60 1.19
C THR A 12 -9.26 24.69 0.01
N THR A 13 -9.67 25.27 -1.13
CA THR A 13 -9.95 24.52 -2.36
C THR A 13 -8.69 23.84 -2.91
N ARG A 14 -7.53 24.51 -2.80
CA ARG A 14 -6.24 23.94 -3.23
C ARG A 14 -5.76 22.80 -2.32
N ARG A 15 -6.13 22.80 -1.03
CA ARG A 15 -5.82 21.71 -0.10
C ARG A 15 -6.70 20.48 -0.31
N MET A 16 -8.01 20.66 -0.55
CA MET A 16 -8.89 19.53 -0.88
C MET A 16 -8.57 18.93 -2.26
N MET A 17 -8.21 19.74 -3.26
CA MET A 17 -7.76 19.22 -4.54
C MET A 17 -6.40 18.50 -4.47
N ARG A 18 -5.55 18.85 -3.51
CA ARG A 18 -4.31 18.09 -3.24
C ARG A 18 -4.59 16.68 -2.71
N SER A 19 -5.66 16.43 -1.95
CA SER A 19 -5.96 15.08 -1.47
C SER A 19 -6.51 14.16 -2.56
N LEU A 20 -7.23 14.70 -3.54
CA LEU A 20 -7.68 13.95 -4.73
C LEU A 20 -6.54 13.67 -5.71
N ALA A 21 -5.63 14.64 -5.92
CA ALA A 21 -4.49 14.49 -6.84
C ALA A 21 -3.36 13.59 -6.30
N HIS A 22 -3.28 13.38 -4.97
CA HIS A 22 -2.36 12.43 -4.33
C HIS A 22 -2.97 11.06 -4.06
N ARG A 23 -4.20 10.79 -4.53
CA ARG A 23 -4.56 9.40 -4.80
C ARG A 23 -3.64 8.94 -5.91
N ALA A 24 -2.50 8.38 -5.53
CA ALA A 24 -1.71 7.56 -6.42
C ALA A 24 -2.71 6.75 -7.24
N GLN A 25 -2.56 6.75 -8.55
CA GLN A 25 -3.45 6.04 -9.46
C GLN A 25 -3.27 4.54 -9.16
N ILE A 26 -3.90 4.07 -8.08
CA ILE A 26 -3.76 2.71 -7.58
C ILE A 26 -4.47 1.86 -8.61
N ASP A 27 -3.69 1.08 -9.33
CA ASP A 27 -4.23 0.08 -10.22
C ASP A 27 -4.74 -1.10 -9.38
N TRP A 28 -6.03 -1.05 -9.08
CA TRP A 28 -6.73 -2.06 -8.31
C TRP A 28 -6.86 -3.40 -9.04
N SER A 29 -6.54 -3.46 -10.33
CA SER A 29 -6.68 -4.67 -11.17
C SER A 29 -5.45 -5.58 -11.15
N LYS A 30 -4.35 -5.16 -10.52
CA LYS A 30 -3.10 -5.94 -10.53
C LYS A 30 -3.23 -7.30 -9.81
N PRO A 31 -2.61 -8.36 -10.35
CA PRO A 31 -2.68 -9.71 -9.75
C PRO A 31 -1.93 -9.83 -8.42
N ILE A 32 -1.06 -8.89 -8.07
CA ILE A 32 -0.34 -8.87 -6.77
C ILE A 32 -1.32 -8.86 -5.59
N TRP A 33 -2.50 -8.27 -5.78
CA TRP A 33 -3.55 -8.15 -4.77
C TRP A 33 -4.23 -9.48 -4.47
N THR A 34 -4.13 -10.44 -5.39
CA THR A 34 -4.71 -11.79 -5.29
C THR A 34 -3.66 -12.89 -5.19
N SER A 35 -2.40 -12.53 -4.93
CA SER A 35 -1.27 -13.47 -4.86
C SER A 35 -1.40 -14.53 -3.75
N SER A 36 -2.12 -14.22 -2.66
CA SER A 36 -2.43 -15.18 -1.61
C SER A 36 -3.82 -14.95 -1.02
N PRO A 37 -4.46 -15.96 -0.42
CA PRO A 37 -5.78 -15.80 0.22
C PRO A 37 -5.78 -14.75 1.34
N LYS A 38 -4.69 -14.66 2.10
CA LYS A 38 -4.53 -13.65 3.17
C LYS A 38 -4.41 -12.24 2.58
N ALA A 39 -3.56 -12.06 1.56
CA ALA A 39 -3.40 -10.76 0.89
C ALA A 39 -4.71 -10.31 0.23
N ALA A 40 -5.45 -11.22 -0.41
CA ALA A 40 -6.74 -10.94 -1.02
C ALA A 40 -7.78 -10.49 0.02
N ALA A 41 -7.80 -11.11 1.21
CA ALA A 41 -8.69 -10.70 2.29
C ALA A 41 -8.39 -9.27 2.78
N HIS A 42 -7.12 -8.95 3.04
CA HIS A 42 -6.72 -7.60 3.44
C HIS A 42 -6.97 -6.57 2.34
N TYR A 43 -6.68 -6.91 1.09
CA TYR A 43 -6.96 -6.07 -0.07
C TYR A 43 -8.46 -5.75 -0.18
N ASN A 44 -9.33 -6.76 -0.06
CA ASN A 44 -10.77 -6.55 -0.15
C ASN A 44 -11.29 -5.62 0.98
N ALA A 45 -10.71 -5.73 2.19
CA ALA A 45 -11.02 -4.83 3.28
C ALA A 45 -10.57 -3.38 3.02
N VAL A 46 -9.37 -3.18 2.45
CA VAL A 46 -8.91 -1.84 2.06
C VAL A 46 -9.78 -1.27 0.94
N LYS A 47 -10.11 -2.08 -0.07
CA LYS A 47 -10.95 -1.66 -1.19
C LYS A 47 -12.35 -1.24 -0.75
N SER A 48 -12.99 -2.00 0.15
CA SER A 48 -14.29 -1.62 0.69
C SER A 48 -14.21 -0.35 1.54
N TRP A 49 -13.17 -0.21 2.36
CA TRP A 49 -12.94 1.00 3.15
C TRP A 49 -12.75 2.25 2.29
N VAL A 50 -11.94 2.16 1.21
CA VAL A 50 -11.76 3.27 0.26
C VAL A 50 -13.08 3.62 -0.42
N ALA A 51 -13.86 2.63 -0.87
CA ALA A 51 -15.17 2.88 -1.48
C ALA A 51 -16.14 3.57 -0.50
N MET A 52 -16.13 3.17 0.78
CA MET A 52 -16.92 3.81 1.83
C MET A 52 -16.46 5.26 2.07
N ALA A 53 -15.16 5.50 2.19
CA ALA A 53 -14.59 6.83 2.36
C ALA A 53 -14.94 7.76 1.19
N ASP A 54 -14.93 7.23 -0.03
CA ASP A 54 -15.31 7.97 -1.25
C ASP A 54 -16.79 8.32 -1.26
N SER A 55 -17.63 7.37 -0.90
CA SER A 55 -19.07 7.61 -0.79
C SER A 55 -19.37 8.70 0.24
N ALA A 56 -18.73 8.65 1.41
CA ALA A 56 -18.88 9.64 2.46
C ALA A 56 -18.35 11.02 2.00
N ALA A 57 -17.20 11.04 1.34
CA ALA A 57 -16.62 12.27 0.81
C ALA A 57 -17.55 12.94 -0.20
N GLU A 58 -18.16 12.18 -1.13
CA GLU A 58 -19.11 12.75 -2.09
C GLU A 58 -20.43 13.20 -1.43
N THR A 59 -20.94 12.47 -0.43
CA THR A 59 -22.17 12.90 0.29
C THR A 59 -21.98 14.17 1.09
N TYR A 60 -20.80 14.38 1.68
CA TYR A 60 -20.49 15.54 2.54
C TYR A 60 -19.70 16.63 1.83
N LYS A 61 -19.52 16.51 0.51
CA LYS A 61 -18.82 17.49 -0.33
C LYS A 61 -19.52 18.84 -0.37
N SER A 62 -20.86 18.81 -0.41
CA SER A 62 -21.69 20.00 -0.40
C SER A 62 -22.08 20.37 1.02
N ALA A 63 -22.16 21.68 1.29
CA ALA A 63 -22.77 22.16 2.53
C ALA A 63 -24.20 21.62 2.67
N PRO A 64 -24.67 21.32 3.89
CA PRO A 64 -26.06 20.92 4.11
C PRO A 64 -27.03 21.95 3.53
N PRO A 65 -28.20 21.54 3.01
CA PRO A 65 -29.18 22.48 2.49
C PRO A 65 -29.61 23.46 3.60
N PRO A 66 -29.77 24.76 3.29
CA PRO A 66 -30.24 25.74 4.26
C PRO A 66 -31.59 25.36 4.84
N ILE A 67 -31.78 25.57 6.14
CA ILE A 67 -33.08 25.36 6.80
C ILE A 67 -34.07 26.43 6.32
N ASP A 68 -35.22 25.99 5.83
CA ASP A 68 -36.33 26.89 5.45
C ASP A 68 -37.15 27.32 6.67
N PHE A 69 -36.73 28.44 7.27
CA PHE A 69 -37.45 29.08 8.38
C PHE A 69 -38.72 29.83 7.93
N ALA A 70 -38.90 30.08 6.63
CA ALA A 70 -40.03 30.85 6.12
C ALA A 70 -41.31 29.99 6.08
N SER A 71 -41.23 28.76 5.58
CA SER A 71 -42.37 27.84 5.57
C SER A 71 -42.76 27.37 6.98
N THR A 72 -41.81 27.23 7.90
CA THR A 72 -42.06 26.79 9.28
C THR A 72 -42.71 27.88 10.15
N LYS A 73 -42.35 29.16 9.98
CA LYS A 73 -43.04 30.29 10.65
C LYS A 73 -44.54 30.39 10.35
N SER A 74 -44.98 29.88 9.20
CA SER A 74 -46.38 29.89 8.79
C SER A 74 -47.21 28.75 9.41
N LYS A 75 -46.56 27.67 9.87
CA LYS A 75 -47.19 26.46 10.40
C LYS A 75 -47.15 26.38 11.93
N VAL A 76 -46.20 27.07 12.57
CA VAL A 76 -45.98 27.03 14.02
C VAL A 76 -46.61 28.25 14.69
N ARG A 77 -47.35 28.00 15.78
CA ARG A 77 -48.08 29.03 16.54
C ARG A 77 -47.15 30.03 17.24
N ASP A 78 -46.04 29.55 17.80
CA ASP A 78 -45.05 30.38 18.50
C ASP A 78 -43.95 30.86 17.54
N GLN A 79 -44.18 32.04 16.97
CA GLN A 79 -43.24 32.66 16.03
C GLN A 79 -41.96 33.20 16.68
N GLU A 80 -42.00 33.52 17.98
CA GLU A 80 -40.82 33.96 18.75
C GLU A 80 -39.79 32.84 18.89
N LEU A 81 -40.25 31.60 19.12
CA LEU A 81 -39.38 30.43 19.21
C LEU A 81 -38.63 30.19 17.88
N VAL A 82 -39.33 30.34 16.75
CA VAL A 82 -38.73 30.17 15.42
C VAL A 82 -37.71 31.26 15.10
N LYS A 83 -37.92 32.50 15.59
CA LYS A 83 -36.94 33.58 15.46
C LYS A 83 -35.67 33.30 16.28
N ILE A 84 -35.82 32.89 17.53
CA ILE A 84 -34.67 32.55 18.41
C ILE A 84 -33.85 31.40 17.80
N LEU A 85 -34.51 30.40 17.22
CA LEU A 85 -33.86 29.28 16.52
C LEU A 85 -33.12 29.72 15.25
N GLU A 86 -33.70 30.65 14.47
CA GLU A 86 -33.05 31.20 13.27
C GLU A 86 -31.82 32.03 13.64
N ASP A 87 -31.91 32.84 14.69
CA ASP A 87 -30.79 33.64 15.19
C ASP A 87 -29.66 32.75 15.73
N PHE A 88 -30.00 31.68 16.46
CA PHE A 88 -29.04 30.68 16.92
C PHE A 88 -28.35 29.96 15.76
N TYR A 89 -29.11 29.55 14.74
CA TYR A 89 -28.58 28.88 13.55
C TYR A 89 -27.61 29.78 12.76
N LYS A 90 -27.93 31.07 12.63
CA LYS A 90 -27.06 32.05 11.93
C LYS A 90 -25.80 32.41 12.73
N ALA A 91 -25.89 32.42 14.06
CA ALA A 91 -24.78 32.74 14.94
C ALA A 91 -23.74 31.61 15.02
N ASN A 92 -24.19 30.36 14.91
CA ASN A 92 -23.30 29.22 15.11
C ASN A 92 -22.62 28.79 13.80
N LYS A 93 -21.35 29.17 13.64
CA LYS A 93 -20.46 28.70 12.57
C LYS A 93 -19.34 27.89 13.21
N PRO A 94 -19.53 26.59 13.45
CA PRO A 94 -18.48 25.78 14.07
C PRO A 94 -17.21 25.82 13.18
N PRO A 95 -16.02 25.98 13.78
CA PRO A 95 -14.78 25.84 13.04
C PRO A 95 -14.74 24.46 12.36
N PRO A 96 -14.15 24.34 11.17
CA PRO A 96 -13.98 23.04 10.53
C PRO A 96 -13.14 22.15 11.45
N GLU A 97 -13.67 20.97 11.77
CA GLU A 97 -12.93 19.96 12.51
C GLU A 97 -11.70 19.56 11.68
N LYS A 98 -10.52 19.72 12.28
CA LYS A 98 -9.26 19.27 11.69
C LYS A 98 -8.83 18.06 12.49
N HIS A 99 -8.89 16.89 11.84
CA HIS A 99 -8.23 15.72 12.38
C HIS A 99 -6.72 15.87 12.15
N GLU A 100 -5.97 16.04 13.23
CA GLU A 100 -4.51 16.03 13.23
C GLU A 100 -4.05 14.67 13.72
N TRP A 101 -3.18 14.01 12.96
CA TRP A 101 -2.61 12.73 13.37
C TRP A 101 -1.75 12.95 14.61
N SER A 102 -1.81 12.02 15.56
CA SER A 102 -0.90 12.06 16.70
C SER A 102 0.56 11.92 16.23
N LYS A 103 1.52 12.42 17.01
CA LYS A 103 2.94 12.30 16.67
C LYS A 103 3.38 10.83 16.57
N GLU A 104 2.85 9.98 17.46
CA GLU A 104 3.14 8.55 17.48
C GLU A 104 2.67 7.85 16.19
N GLU A 105 1.47 8.18 15.70
CA GLU A 105 0.95 7.64 14.43
C GLU A 105 1.76 8.12 13.22
N GLN A 106 2.23 9.37 13.23
CA GLN A 106 3.09 9.90 12.18
C GLN A 106 4.43 9.15 12.14
N GLU A 107 5.09 8.97 13.28
CA GLU A 107 6.36 8.26 13.39
C GLU A 107 6.24 6.80 12.97
N GLN A 108 5.16 6.11 13.38
CA GLN A 108 4.89 4.74 12.96
C GLN A 108 4.69 4.66 11.44
N MET A 109 3.93 5.58 10.86
CA MET A 109 3.69 5.59 9.42
C MET A 109 4.96 5.89 8.63
N ASP A 110 5.78 6.83 9.10
CA ASP A 110 7.07 7.12 8.49
C ASP A 110 8.02 5.91 8.54
N TYR A 111 8.05 5.19 9.67
CA TYR A 111 8.80 3.93 9.79
C TYR A 111 8.33 2.87 8.79
N HIS A 112 7.01 2.66 8.67
CA HIS A 112 6.45 1.69 7.72
C HIS A 112 6.75 2.08 6.27
N ILE A 113 6.68 3.37 5.94
CA ILE A 113 7.02 3.88 4.60
C ILE A 113 8.50 3.65 4.29
N GLN A 114 9.40 3.86 5.25
CA GLN A 114 10.83 3.59 5.08
C GLN A 114 11.09 2.09 4.87
N PHE A 115 10.52 1.24 5.72
CA PHE A 115 10.62 -0.21 5.58
C PHE A 115 10.12 -0.70 4.21
N LEU A 116 8.98 -0.20 3.75
CA LEU A 116 8.43 -0.57 2.43
C LEU A 116 9.32 -0.11 1.27
N LYS A 117 10.01 1.04 1.40
CA LYS A 117 10.97 1.52 0.40
C LYS A 117 12.22 0.65 0.34
N GLU A 118 12.74 0.24 1.49
CA GLU A 118 13.89 -0.66 1.56
C GLU A 118 13.56 -2.02 0.95
N LEU A 119 12.37 -2.55 1.25
CA LEU A 119 11.90 -3.81 0.69
C LEU A 119 11.67 -3.73 -0.84
N ASP A 120 11.16 -2.59 -1.34
CA ASP A 120 11.03 -2.36 -2.79
C ASP A 120 12.40 -2.26 -3.48
N ALA A 121 13.38 -1.60 -2.85
CA ALA A 121 14.75 -1.55 -3.35
C ALA A 121 15.38 -2.94 -3.40
N PHE A 122 15.27 -3.71 -2.32
CA PHE A 122 15.75 -5.10 -2.27
C PHE A 122 15.11 -5.95 -3.37
N ASN A 123 13.79 -5.89 -3.54
CA ASN A 123 13.10 -6.68 -4.55
C ASN A 123 13.55 -6.31 -5.97
N LYS A 124 13.80 -5.03 -6.26
CA LYS A 124 14.32 -4.59 -7.56
C LYS A 124 15.71 -5.14 -7.87
N GLU A 125 16.53 -5.36 -6.86
CA GLU A 125 17.86 -5.97 -7.02
C GLU A 125 17.79 -7.50 -7.06
N ALA A 126 16.93 -8.12 -6.26
CA ALA A 126 16.82 -9.57 -6.16
C ALA A 126 16.09 -10.21 -7.34
N LEU A 127 15.03 -9.59 -7.87
CA LEU A 127 14.24 -10.11 -9.00
C LEU A 127 15.09 -10.49 -10.23
N PRO A 128 15.98 -9.62 -10.77
CA PRO A 128 16.77 -9.98 -11.95
C PRO A 128 17.80 -11.09 -11.66
N VAL A 129 18.26 -11.23 -10.42
CA VAL A 129 19.15 -12.33 -10.02
C VAL A 129 18.37 -13.64 -10.00
N LEU A 130 17.17 -13.64 -9.41
CA LEU A 130 16.31 -14.82 -9.35
C LEU A 130 15.81 -15.24 -10.73
N GLU A 131 15.50 -14.30 -11.63
CA GLU A 131 15.12 -14.59 -13.01
C GLU A 131 16.28 -15.28 -13.77
N LYS A 132 17.51 -14.76 -13.65
CA LYS A 132 18.70 -15.41 -14.23
C LYS A 132 18.96 -16.79 -13.66
N GLU A 133 18.77 -16.97 -12.37
CA GLU A 133 18.92 -18.28 -11.71
C GLU A 133 17.84 -19.26 -12.19
N LEU A 134 16.59 -18.82 -12.34
CA LEU A 134 15.53 -19.64 -12.92
C LEU A 134 15.82 -20.03 -14.37
N GLU A 135 16.32 -19.09 -15.18
CA GLU A 135 16.76 -19.36 -16.55
C GLU A 135 17.87 -20.42 -16.57
N PHE A 136 18.90 -20.24 -15.73
CA PHE A 136 20.00 -21.18 -15.59
C PHE A 136 19.51 -22.58 -15.19
N GLN A 137 18.66 -22.68 -14.16
CA GLN A 137 18.10 -23.97 -13.72
C GLN A 137 17.18 -24.60 -14.76
N SER A 138 16.43 -23.79 -15.51
CA SER A 138 15.55 -24.30 -16.57
C SER A 138 16.35 -24.87 -17.74
N ALA A 139 17.48 -24.26 -18.09
CA ALA A 139 18.37 -24.70 -19.16
C ALA A 139 19.23 -25.90 -18.75
N ASN A 140 19.66 -25.94 -17.49
CA ASN A 140 20.59 -26.95 -16.96
C ASN A 140 19.90 -28.03 -16.12
N ARG A 141 18.60 -28.24 -16.36
CA ARG A 141 17.83 -29.26 -15.65
C ARG A 141 18.42 -30.64 -15.95
N THR A 142 18.89 -31.31 -14.91
CA THR A 142 19.51 -32.63 -15.04
C THR A 142 18.50 -33.64 -15.57
N SER A 143 18.90 -34.37 -16.60
CA SER A 143 18.16 -35.46 -17.22
C SER A 143 19.03 -36.71 -17.25
N THR A 144 18.49 -37.84 -17.70
CA THR A 144 19.25 -39.09 -17.83
C THR A 144 20.47 -38.97 -18.77
N GLU A 145 20.47 -37.99 -19.68
CA GLU A 145 21.55 -37.74 -20.63
C GLU A 145 22.60 -36.74 -20.09
N THR A 146 22.40 -36.15 -18.92
CA THR A 146 23.33 -35.18 -18.36
C THR A 146 24.62 -35.87 -17.95
N THR A 147 25.74 -35.44 -18.53
CA THR A 147 27.04 -36.06 -18.25
C THR A 147 27.69 -35.47 -17.00
N MET A 148 28.59 -36.23 -16.39
CA MET A 148 29.42 -35.73 -15.27
C MET A 148 30.25 -34.50 -15.66
N PHE A 149 30.63 -34.39 -16.94
CA PHE A 149 31.33 -33.21 -17.45
C PHE A 149 30.42 -31.97 -17.46
N ASP A 150 29.17 -32.10 -17.90
CA ASP A 150 28.20 -31.01 -17.87
C ASP A 150 27.94 -30.52 -16.43
N MET A 151 27.92 -31.43 -15.47
CA MET A 151 27.80 -31.08 -14.04
C MET A 151 29.01 -30.27 -13.55
N LYS A 152 30.23 -30.64 -13.94
CA LYS A 152 31.45 -29.90 -13.58
C LYS A 152 31.48 -28.49 -14.18
N VAL A 153 31.01 -28.33 -15.42
CA VAL A 153 30.97 -27.04 -16.11
C VAL A 153 29.89 -26.13 -15.53
N ASN A 154 28.71 -26.68 -15.24
CA ASN A 154 27.59 -25.91 -14.72
C ASN A 154 27.73 -25.60 -13.22
N TYR A 155 28.38 -26.47 -12.44
CA TYR A 155 28.53 -26.33 -10.99
C TYR A 155 30.01 -26.46 -10.56
N PRO A 156 30.85 -25.45 -10.85
CA PRO A 156 32.29 -25.53 -10.58
C PRO A 156 32.60 -25.63 -9.08
N ALA A 157 31.79 -25.02 -8.21
CA ALA A 157 31.99 -25.10 -6.76
C ALA A 157 31.87 -26.55 -6.22
N ILE A 158 30.95 -27.35 -6.77
CA ILE A 158 30.82 -28.77 -6.41
C ILE A 158 32.06 -29.54 -6.85
N HIS A 159 32.61 -29.19 -8.02
CA HIS A 159 33.83 -29.83 -8.51
C HIS A 159 35.03 -29.50 -7.62
N GLU A 160 35.22 -28.24 -7.23
CA GLU A 160 36.28 -27.83 -6.31
C GLU A 160 36.15 -28.52 -4.95
N GLU A 161 34.94 -28.62 -4.40
CA GLU A 161 34.68 -29.34 -3.15
C GLU A 161 35.07 -30.82 -3.26
N ILE A 162 34.69 -31.50 -4.34
CA ILE A 162 35.05 -32.92 -4.55
C ILE A 162 36.57 -33.11 -4.63
N GLU A 163 37.30 -32.22 -5.30
CA GLU A 163 38.76 -32.32 -5.39
C GLU A 163 39.42 -32.08 -4.02
N ASP A 164 38.95 -31.09 -3.26
CA ASP A 164 39.39 -30.83 -1.89
C ASP A 164 39.16 -32.04 -0.97
N GLU A 165 38.03 -32.72 -1.10
CA GLU A 165 37.70 -33.93 -0.32
C GLU A 165 38.59 -35.12 -0.69
N ILE A 166 38.92 -35.26 -1.99
CA ILE A 166 39.86 -36.28 -2.47
C ILE A 166 41.26 -36.01 -1.89
N GLU A 167 41.73 -34.76 -1.90
CA GLU A 167 43.02 -34.37 -1.35
C GLU A 167 43.11 -34.63 0.17
N ARG A 168 42.04 -34.30 0.91
CA ARG A 168 41.96 -34.49 2.37
C ARG A 168 41.61 -35.92 2.78
N ARG A 169 41.33 -36.81 1.83
CA ARG A 169 40.95 -38.22 2.03
C ARG A 169 39.64 -38.37 2.82
N GLU A 170 38.71 -37.45 2.63
CA GLU A 170 37.42 -37.41 3.30
C GLU A 170 36.36 -38.24 2.56
N TRP A 171 36.72 -39.46 2.14
CA TRP A 171 35.94 -40.33 1.23
C TRP A 171 34.51 -40.68 1.66
N PHE A 172 34.20 -40.52 2.94
CA PHE A 172 32.90 -40.90 3.52
C PHE A 172 32.09 -39.71 4.02
N LYS A 173 32.57 -38.49 3.78
CA LYS A 173 31.84 -37.26 4.11
C LYS A 173 30.51 -37.22 3.34
N ASP A 174 29.45 -36.76 3.98
CA ASP A 174 28.08 -36.67 3.42
C ASP A 174 27.39 -37.99 3.03
N THR A 175 28.05 -39.13 3.27
CA THR A 175 27.44 -40.45 3.15
C THR A 175 26.55 -40.77 4.35
N ALA A 176 25.70 -41.80 4.24
CA ALA A 176 24.88 -42.28 5.37
C ALA A 176 25.72 -42.67 6.60
N PHE A 177 27.00 -43.04 6.41
CA PHE A 177 27.94 -43.32 7.49
C PHE A 177 28.28 -42.08 8.32
N ASP A 178 28.32 -40.90 7.71
CA ASP A 178 28.62 -39.63 8.39
C ASP A 178 27.42 -39.16 9.24
N LYS A 179 26.20 -39.27 8.69
CA LYS A 179 24.94 -38.91 9.38
C LYS A 179 24.67 -39.71 10.66
N SER A 180 25.22 -40.93 10.76
CA SER A 180 25.13 -41.77 11.96
C SER A 180 26.09 -41.35 13.10
N LYS A 181 27.11 -40.53 12.82
CA LYS A 181 28.05 -40.01 13.83
C LYS A 181 27.61 -38.66 14.41
N SER A 182 26.66 -37.98 13.78
CA SER A 182 26.14 -36.67 14.19
C SER A 182 24.79 -36.75 14.94
N SER A 183 24.35 -37.95 15.33
CA SER A 183 23.15 -38.22 16.15
C SER A 183 23.57 -38.80 17.50
#